data_AF-A0A2M7WMM9-F1
#
_entry.id   AF-A0A2M7WMM9-F1
#
_cell.length_a   1.000
_cell.length_b   1.000
_cell.length_c   1.000
_cell.angle_alpha   90.00
_cell.angle_beta   90.00
_cell.angle_gamma   90.00
#
_symmetry.space_group_name_H-M   'P 1'
#
loop_
_entity.id
_entity.type
_entity.pdbx_description
1 polymer ?
#
loop_
_entity_poly.entity_id
_entity_poly.type
_entity_poly.pdbx_seq_one_letter_code
_entity_poly.pdbx_strand_id
1 'polypeptide(L)' 'SGKSTLLYTIGGLLRPTSGEVILGETCVYSLSTTERARLRLIKVGFVFQTFNLVPYLTCIENVALP' A
#
# COMPACT_ATOMS: atom_id res chain seq x y z
N SER A 1 -1.39 -11.42 -16.73
CA SER A 1 0.05 -11.07 -16.77
C SER A 1 0.64 -10.68 -15.40
N GLY A 2 -0.03 -10.91 -14.26
CA GLY A 2 0.58 -10.84 -12.91
C GLY A 2 0.95 -9.46 -12.35
N LYS A 3 0.89 -8.40 -13.16
CA LYS A 3 1.30 -7.04 -12.77
C LYS A 3 0.58 -6.50 -11.54
N SER A 4 -0.74 -6.65 -11.46
CA SER A 4 -1.52 -6.19 -10.30
C SER A 4 -1.15 -6.97 -9.03
N THR A 5 -0.94 -8.28 -9.15
CA THR A 5 -0.47 -9.14 -8.06
C THR A 5 0.89 -8.65 -7.56
N LEU A 6 1.83 -8.38 -8.48
CA LEU A 6 3.15 -7.84 -8.15
C LEU A 6 3.05 -6.48 -7.45
N LEU A 7 2.26 -5.55 -7.98
CA LEU A 7 2.07 -4.22 -7.39
C LEU A 7 1.48 -4.31 -5.98
N TYR A 8 0.50 -5.18 -5.75
CA TYR A 8 -0.06 -5.41 -4.42
C TYR A 8 0.93 -6.07 -3.47
N THR A 9 1.78 -6.95 -3.97
CA THR A 9 2.83 -7.58 -3.16
C THR A 9 3.92 -6.59 -2.75
N ILE A 10 4.44 -5.79 -3.67
CA ILE A 10 5.46 -4.78 -3.31
C ILE A 10 4.87 -3.65 -2.46
N GLY A 11 3.60 -3.32 -2.64
CA GLY A 11 2.87 -2.33 -1.84
C GLY A 11 2.51 -2.81 -0.42
N GLY A 12 2.86 -4.04 -0.04
CA GLY A 12 2.57 -4.55 1.30
C GLY A 12 1.10 -4.94 1.51
N LEU A 13 0.31 -5.12 0.44
CA LEU A 13 -1.11 -5.50 0.49
C LEU A 13 -1.32 -7.01 0.32
N LEU A 14 -0.44 -7.70 -0.39
CA LEU A 14 -0.56 -9.13 -0.68
C LEU A 14 0.72 -9.90 -0.36
N ARG A 15 0.70 -10.76 0.65
CA ARG A 15 1.88 -11.54 1.04
C ARG A 15 2.34 -12.45 -0.11
N PRO A 16 3.63 -12.44 -0.48
CA PRO A 16 4.14 -13.37 -1.46
C PRO A 16 4.15 -14.79 -0.89
N THR A 17 3.94 -15.80 -1.74
CA THR A 17 4.06 -17.20 -1.33
C THR A 17 5.50 -17.56 -0.93
N SER A 18 6.48 -16.94 -1.57
CA SER A 18 7.91 -17.10 -1.28
C SER A 18 8.69 -15.83 -1.63
N GLY A 19 9.89 -15.70 -1.07
CA GLY A 19 10.72 -14.51 -1.22
C GLY A 19 10.37 -13.39 -0.25
N GLU A 20 11.05 -12.26 -0.41
CA GLU A 20 10.99 -11.15 0.52
C GLU A 20 10.71 -9.83 -0.21
N VAL A 21 10.08 -8.90 0.51
CA VAL A 21 9.87 -7.52 0.06
C VAL A 21 10.55 -6.63 1.08
N ILE A 22 11.58 -5.91 0.63
CA ILE A 22 12.41 -5.04 1.47
C ILE A 22 12.12 -3.59 1.08
N LEU A 23 11.74 -2.77 2.06
CA LEU A 23 11.53 -1.33 1.88
C LEU A 23 12.52 -0.57 2.78
N GLY A 24 13.58 -0.01 2.17
CA GLY A 24 14.72 0.51 2.92
C GLY A 24 15.45 -0.63 3.62
N GLU A 25 15.48 -0.62 4.94
CA GLU A 25 16.09 -1.68 5.78
C GLU A 25 15.05 -2.66 6.34
N THR A 26 13.76 -2.47 6.01
CA THR A 26 12.66 -3.22 6.64
C THR A 26 12.17 -4.34 5.74
N CYS A 27 12.17 -5.58 6.25
CA CYS A 27 11.43 -6.69 5.63
C CYS A 27 9.93 -6.51 5.88
N VAL A 28 9.18 -6.13 4.84
CA VAL A 28 7.77 -5.71 4.94
C VAL A 28 6.89 -6.82 5.50
N TYR A 29 7.19 -8.08 5.16
CA TYR A 29 6.38 -9.23 5.55
C TYR A 29 6.77 -9.91 6.87
N SER A 30 7.89 -9.51 7.50
CA SER A 30 8.24 -9.92 8.87
C SER A 30 7.47 -9.12 9.93
N LEU A 31 7.01 -7.91 9.59
CA LEU A 31 6.18 -7.07 10.45
C LEU A 31 4.82 -7.72 10.76
N SER A 32 4.25 -7.38 11.93
CA SER A 32 2.86 -7.66 12.24
C SER A 32 1.92 -6.92 11.27
N THR A 33 0.65 -7.34 11.22
CA THR A 33 -0.35 -6.68 10.35
C THR A 33 -0.50 -5.20 10.66
N THR A 34 -0.47 -4.83 11.95
CA THR A 34 -0.59 -3.44 12.42
C THR A 34 0.63 -2.60 12.02
N GLU A 35 1.84 -3.13 12.22
CA GLU A 35 3.07 -2.44 11.83
C GLU A 35 3.16 -2.28 10.31
N ARG A 36 2.73 -3.30 9.56
CA ARG A 36 2.67 -3.24 8.08
C ARG A 36 1.68 -2.19 7.60
N ALA A 37 0.52 -2.07 8.26
CA ALA A 37 -0.45 -1.01 7.96
C ALA A 37 0.11 0.38 8.24
N ARG A 38 0.80 0.55 9.38
CA ARG A 38 1.49 1.81 9.72
C ARG A 38 2.61 2.14 8.74
N LEU A 39 3.38 1.14 8.30
CA LEU A 39 4.41 1.33 7.28
C LEU A 39 3.81 1.82 5.96
N ARG A 40 2.68 1.25 5.51
CA ARG A 40 1.98 1.74 4.30
C ARG A 40 1.54 3.18 4.46
N LEU A 41 0.90 3.51 5.59
CA LEU A 41 0.43 4.87 5.90
C LEU A 41 1.55 5.93 5.80
N ILE A 42 2.76 5.60 6.22
CA ILE A 42 3.86 6.57 6.33
C ILE A 42 4.78 6.58 5.10
N LYS A 43 4.90 5.46 4.38
CA LYS A 43 5.94 5.26 3.36
C LYS A 43 5.41 4.89 1.97
N VAL A 44 4.12 4.58 1.81
CA VAL A 44 3.57 4.05 0.56
C VAL A 44 2.29 4.78 0.16
N GLY A 45 2.32 5.45 -1.00
CA GLY A 45 1.12 5.99 -1.65
C GLY A 45 0.66 5.08 -2.79
N PHE A 46 -0.66 5.05 -3.03
CA PHE A 46 -1.25 4.29 -4.14
C PHE A 46 -1.97 5.23 -5.12
N VAL A 47 -1.73 5.01 -6.41
CA VAL A 47 -2.50 5.63 -7.50
C VAL A 47 -3.01 4.49 -8.39
N PHE A 48 -4.31 4.47 -8.63
CA PHE A 48 -4.97 3.44 -9.43
C PHE A 48 -5.56 4.05 -10.71
N GLN A 49 -5.97 3.19 -11.64
CA GLN A 49 -6.68 3.61 -12.84
C GLN A 49 -8.05 4.24 -12.51
N THR A 50 -8.71 3.74 -11.45
CA THR A 50 -9.93 4.34 -10.89
C THR A 50 -9.56 5.28 -9.75
N PHE A 51 -10.12 6.48 -9.72
CA PHE A 51 -9.65 7.56 -8.83
C PHE A 51 -9.92 7.35 -7.34
N ASN A 52 -10.70 6.34 -6.92
CA ASN A 52 -11.01 6.00 -5.51
C ASN A 52 -11.36 7.22 -4.63
N LEU A 53 -11.95 8.26 -5.21
CA LEU A 53 -12.34 9.47 -4.50
C LEU A 53 -13.65 9.23 -3.74
N VAL A 54 -13.76 9.84 -2.57
CA VAL A 54 -15.01 9.92 -1.81
C VAL A 54 -15.89 11.00 -2.47
N PRO A 55 -17.02 10.65 -3.09
CA PRO A 55 -17.72 11.56 -4.03
C PRO A 55 -18.28 12.84 -3.40
N TYR A 56 -18.53 12.83 -2.09
CA TYR A 56 -19.11 13.96 -1.36
C TYR A 56 -18.06 14.85 -0.66
N LEU A 57 -16.77 14.56 -0.86
CA LEU A 57 -15.66 15.36 -0.35
C LEU A 57 -15.05 16.19 -1.48
N THR A 58 -14.58 17.39 -1.13
CA THR A 58 -13.75 18.23 -2.00
C THR A 58 -12.38 17.58 -2.28
N CYS A 59 -11.64 18.14 -3.24
CA CYS A 59 -10.30 17.64 -3.56
C CYS A 59 -9.36 17.71 -2.34
N ILE A 60 -9.37 18.82 -1.59
CA ILE A 60 -8.50 18.98 -0.42
C ILE A 60 -8.88 18.01 0.70
N GLU A 61 -10.18 17.76 0.90
CA GLU A 61 -10.67 16.79 1.89
C GLU A 61 -10.28 15.36 1.52
N ASN A 62 -10.34 14.98 0.23
CA ASN A 62 -9.86 13.67 -0.23
C ASN A 62 -8.36 13.47 0.02
N VAL A 63 -7.53 14.51 -0.19
CA VAL A 63 -6.08 14.45 0.04
C VAL A 63 -5.73 14.41 1.53
N ALA A 64 -6.59 14.95 2.40
CA ALA A 64 -6.38 14.96 3.84
C ALA A 64 -6.76 13.64 4.53
N LEU A 65 -7.38 12.69 3.83
CA LEU A 65 -7.68 11.37 4.37
C LEU A 65 -6.38 10.58 4.63
N PRO A 66 -6.28 9.87 5.78
CA PRO A 66 -5.11 9.05 6.12
C PRO A 66 -5.01 7.77 5.27
#